data_AF-A0A3N5NI38-F1
#
_entry.id   AF-A0A3N5NI38-F1
#
_cell.length_a   1.000
_cell.length_b   1.000
_cell.length_c   1.000
_cell.angle_alpha   90.00
_cell.angle_beta   90.00
_cell.angle_gamma   90.00
#
_symmetry.space_group_name_H-M   'P 1'
#
loop_
_entity.id
_entity.type
_entity.pdbx_description
1 polymer ?
#
loop_
_entity_poly.entity_id
_entity_poly.type
_entity_poly.pdbx_seq_one_letter_code
_entity_poly.pdbx_strand_id
1 'polypeptide(L)'
;MIQISVPAGEDVPYALDGTSIYVRQESDTNLAMRDEIRALVQRSLGSDAPPCDPDVEAAHESQPGAVTSPKTGVQILDTEERKGTMYHTVRDLRNGNVVRNVTRSSARKLWQYAITQHESSPVQKDQVQWTPGNEGLGLWKSSRRAGKVRYDLVQRMPDGQLQVYYGVTEDGIDGPWRAFLKE
;
A
#
# COMPACT_ATOMS: atom_id res chain seq x y z
N MET A 1 5.91 -27.01 -21.85
CA MET A 1 5.66 -25.78 -21.08
C MET A 1 4.59 -25.00 -21.82
N ILE A 2 3.45 -24.71 -21.20
CA ILE A 2 2.34 -24.01 -21.85
C ILE A 2 2.41 -22.54 -21.40
N GLN A 3 2.56 -21.62 -22.35
CA GLN A 3 2.53 -20.18 -22.12
C GLN A 3 1.26 -19.64 -22.77
N ILE A 4 0.40 -18.99 -21.97
CA ILE A 4 -0.85 -18.38 -22.43
C ILE A 4 -0.72 -16.88 -22.21
N SER A 5 -0.86 -16.09 -23.28
CA SER A 5 -0.96 -14.64 -23.21
C SER A 5 -2.41 -14.25 -23.43
N VAL A 6 -3.02 -13.56 -22.46
CA VAL A 6 -4.38 -13.07 -22.55
C VAL A 6 -4.32 -11.54 -22.63
N PRO A 7 -4.70 -10.92 -23.76
CA PRO A 7 -4.75 -9.47 -23.87
C PRO A 7 -5.88 -8.91 -22.98
N ALA A 8 -5.73 -7.65 -22.55
CA ALA A 8 -6.85 -6.93 -21.97
C ALA A 8 -7.88 -6.67 -23.08
N GLY A 9 -9.12 -7.08 -22.87
CA GLY A 9 -10.25 -6.68 -23.70
C GLY A 9 -10.71 -5.24 -23.40
N GLU A 10 -11.80 -4.84 -24.05
CA GLU A 10 -12.32 -3.48 -24.02
C GLU A 10 -13.30 -3.24 -22.86
N ASP A 11 -14.09 -4.26 -22.48
CA ASP A 11 -15.16 -4.15 -21.48
C ASP A 11 -14.67 -4.50 -20.05
N VAL A 12 -13.85 -3.62 -19.47
CA VAL A 12 -13.41 -3.73 -18.07
C VAL A 12 -14.49 -3.14 -17.15
N PRO A 13 -14.84 -3.77 -16.01
CA PRO A 13 -14.23 -4.94 -15.37
C PRO A 13 -14.81 -6.30 -15.80
N TYR A 14 -13.94 -7.33 -15.86
CA TYR A 14 -14.32 -8.72 -16.11
C TYR A 14 -14.87 -9.41 -14.87
N ALA A 15 -15.96 -10.16 -15.05
CA ALA A 15 -16.54 -11.03 -14.02
C ALA A 15 -16.42 -12.50 -14.44
N LEU A 16 -15.96 -13.37 -13.53
CA LEU A 16 -15.82 -14.81 -13.81
C LEU A 16 -17.17 -15.55 -13.72
N ASP A 17 -18.03 -15.16 -12.78
CA ASP A 17 -19.36 -15.77 -12.54
C ASP A 17 -20.49 -14.72 -12.64
N GLY A 18 -20.30 -13.68 -13.44
CA GLY A 18 -21.22 -12.54 -13.56
C GLY A 18 -21.31 -11.61 -12.33
N THR A 19 -20.80 -12.04 -11.17
CA THR A 19 -20.87 -11.26 -9.92
C THR A 19 -19.50 -10.94 -9.33
N SER A 20 -18.56 -11.89 -9.39
CA SER A 20 -17.24 -11.76 -8.76
C SER A 20 -16.23 -11.15 -9.73
N ILE A 21 -15.68 -9.99 -9.36
CA ILE A 21 -14.60 -9.30 -10.06
C ILE A 21 -13.30 -9.58 -9.32
N TYR A 22 -12.21 -9.87 -10.04
CA TYR A 22 -10.90 -10.14 -9.47
C TYR A 22 -9.87 -9.15 -9.98
N VAL A 23 -8.98 -8.71 -9.09
CA VAL A 23 -7.81 -7.89 -9.44
C VAL A 23 -6.57 -8.75 -9.32
N ARG A 24 -5.76 -8.73 -10.38
CA ARG A 24 -4.42 -9.31 -10.35
C ARG A 24 -3.42 -8.23 -9.95
N GLN A 25 -2.63 -8.51 -8.92
CA GLN A 25 -1.51 -7.69 -8.50
C GLN A 25 -0.27 -8.57 -8.46
N GLU A 26 0.65 -8.33 -9.40
CA GLU A 26 1.88 -9.10 -9.58
C GLU A 26 1.62 -10.62 -9.76
N SER A 27 1.84 -11.40 -8.69
CA SER A 27 1.73 -12.85 -8.64
C SER A 27 0.45 -13.34 -7.95
N ASP A 28 -0.35 -12.43 -7.38
CA ASP A 28 -1.55 -12.78 -6.62
C ASP A 28 -2.81 -12.26 -7.33
N THR A 29 -3.83 -13.13 -7.42
CA THR A 29 -5.18 -12.77 -7.90
C THR A 29 -6.13 -12.81 -6.71
N ASN A 30 -6.84 -11.71 -6.46
CA ASN A 30 -7.72 -11.58 -5.31
C ASN A 30 -9.07 -10.98 -5.71
N LEU A 31 -10.11 -11.25 -4.91
CA LEU A 31 -11.42 -10.61 -5.09
C LEU A 31 -11.27 -9.09 -4.96
N ALA A 32 -11.87 -8.36 -5.90
CA ALA A 32 -11.82 -6.91 -5.96
C ALA A 32 -12.69 -6.31 -4.84
N MET A 33 -12.14 -5.35 -4.11
CA MET A 33 -12.96 -4.54 -3.19
C MET A 33 -13.70 -3.44 -3.94
N ARG A 34 -14.73 -2.88 -3.31
CA ARG A 34 -15.56 -1.80 -3.89
C ARG A 34 -14.73 -0.68 -4.51
N ASP A 35 -13.72 -0.19 -3.80
CA ASP A 35 -12.92 0.96 -4.26
C ASP A 35 -11.98 0.58 -5.41
N GLU A 36 -11.52 -0.67 -5.47
CA GLU A 36 -10.78 -1.17 -6.64
C GLU A 36 -11.69 -1.33 -7.85
N ILE A 37 -12.94 -1.78 -7.66
CA ILE A 37 -13.93 -1.83 -8.74
C ILE A 37 -14.20 -0.41 -9.26
N ARG A 38 -14.37 0.57 -8.35
CA ARG A 38 -14.53 1.98 -8.73
C ARG A 38 -13.33 2.49 -9.53
N ALA A 39 -12.11 2.20 -9.08
CA ALA A 39 -10.88 2.58 -9.77
C ALA A 39 -10.77 1.95 -11.17
N LEU A 40 -11.14 0.67 -11.31
CA LEU A 40 -11.18 -0.02 -12.60
C LEU A 40 -12.19 0.62 -13.55
N VAL A 41 -13.39 0.92 -13.07
CA VAL A 41 -14.45 1.55 -13.87
C VAL A 41 -14.04 2.95 -14.32
N GLN A 42 -13.48 3.77 -13.42
CA GLN A 42 -13.00 5.11 -13.77
C GLN A 42 -11.90 5.08 -14.83
N ARG A 43 -10.92 4.17 -14.67
CA ARG A 43 -9.86 3.96 -15.66
C ARG A 43 -10.43 3.52 -17.01
N SER A 44 -11.43 2.64 -17.02
CA SER A 44 -12.08 2.18 -18.26
C SER A 44 -12.85 3.29 -18.98
N LEU A 45 -13.41 4.24 -18.23
CA LEU A 45 -14.15 5.39 -18.77
C LEU A 45 -13.23 6.55 -19.20
N GLY A 46 -11.91 6.38 -19.15
CA GLY A 46 -10.95 7.42 -19.54
C GLY A 46 -10.88 8.60 -18.56
N SER A 47 -11.45 8.47 -17.36
CA SER A 47 -11.12 9.37 -16.26
C SER A 47 -9.78 8.93 -15.69
N ASP A 48 -8.70 9.56 -16.15
CA ASP A 48 -7.33 9.36 -15.62
C ASP A 48 -7.13 9.94 -14.22
N ALA A 49 -8.22 10.20 -13.49
CA ALA A 49 -8.16 10.55 -12.08
C ALA A 49 -8.33 9.26 -11.27
N PRO A 50 -7.38 8.87 -10.40
CA PRO A 50 -7.66 7.87 -9.37
C PRO A 50 -8.91 8.30 -8.58
N PRO A 51 -9.71 7.37 -8.03
CA PRO A 51 -10.74 7.70 -7.04
C PRO A 51 -10.04 8.06 -5.74
N CYS A 52 -9.28 9.14 -5.75
CA CYS A 52 -8.93 9.81 -4.54
C CYS A 52 -9.90 10.96 -4.41
N ASP A 53 -10.57 11.04 -3.26
CA ASP A 53 -11.05 12.34 -2.85
C ASP A 53 -9.83 13.28 -2.92
N PRO A 54 -9.91 14.39 -3.66
CA PRO A 54 -8.76 15.29 -3.83
C PRO A 54 -8.25 15.82 -2.48
N ASP A 55 -9.06 15.76 -1.42
CA ASP A 55 -8.68 16.15 -0.06
C ASP A 55 -7.67 15.21 0.61
N VAL A 56 -7.60 13.92 0.27
CA VAL A 56 -6.63 12.99 0.90
C VAL A 56 -5.34 12.82 0.11
N GLU A 57 -5.35 12.99 -1.22
CA GLU A 57 -4.12 12.94 -2.03
C GLU A 57 -3.35 14.26 -2.01
N ALA A 58 -4.05 15.41 -2.09
CA ALA A 58 -3.40 16.72 -2.12
C ALA A 58 -2.71 17.08 -0.80
N ALA A 59 -3.18 16.56 0.35
CA ALA A 59 -2.60 16.86 1.66
C ALA A 59 -1.26 16.13 1.92
N HIS A 60 -1.02 14.97 1.29
CA HIS A 60 0.19 14.17 1.54
C HIS A 60 1.23 14.19 0.41
N GLU A 61 0.86 14.53 -0.83
CA GLU A 61 1.82 14.64 -1.95
C GLU A 61 2.35 16.06 -2.19
N SER A 62 1.72 17.09 -1.60
CA SER A 62 2.07 18.50 -1.88
C SER A 62 3.02 19.13 -0.86
N GLN A 63 3.70 18.37 0.01
CA GLN A 63 4.71 18.94 0.90
C GLN A 63 6.08 19.02 0.19
N PRO A 64 6.57 20.21 -0.18
CA PRO A 64 7.86 20.36 -0.83
C PRO A 64 8.96 20.01 0.19
N GLY A 65 9.59 18.85 -0.02
CA GLY A 65 10.57 18.26 0.90
C GLY A 65 10.23 16.84 1.38
N ALA A 66 9.04 16.32 1.07
CA ALA A 66 8.70 14.93 1.35
C ALA A 66 9.53 14.00 0.45
N VAL A 67 10.34 13.14 1.08
CA VAL A 67 11.01 12.03 0.40
C VAL A 67 9.95 11.18 -0.33
N THR A 68 10.25 10.78 -1.57
CA THR A 68 9.37 9.92 -2.38
C THR A 68 9.03 8.63 -1.65
N SER A 69 7.76 8.28 -1.56
CA SER A 69 7.29 6.99 -1.03
C SER A 69 7.89 5.82 -1.83
N PRO A 70 8.06 4.64 -1.21
CA PRO A 70 8.51 3.46 -1.93
C PRO A 70 7.49 3.03 -2.99
N LYS A 71 7.95 2.33 -4.04
CA LYS A 71 7.11 1.84 -5.15
C LYS A 71 6.34 0.56 -4.84
N THR A 72 6.54 -0.02 -3.66
CA THR A 72 5.90 -1.27 -3.25
C THR A 72 5.59 -1.22 -1.76
N GLY A 73 4.60 -1.99 -1.36
CA GLY A 73 4.15 -2.11 0.02
C GLY A 73 2.76 -1.52 0.16
N VAL A 74 2.41 -1.23 1.40
CA VAL A 74 1.10 -0.71 1.75
C VAL A 74 1.23 0.28 2.90
N GLN A 75 0.41 1.32 2.88
CA GLN A 75 0.33 2.33 3.93
C GLN A 75 -1.08 2.32 4.53
N ILE A 76 -1.17 2.49 5.84
CA ILE A 76 -2.46 2.72 6.51
C ILE A 76 -2.58 4.22 6.72
N LEU A 77 -3.59 4.82 6.08
CA LEU A 77 -3.85 6.26 6.14
C LEU A 77 -4.70 6.63 7.35
N ASP A 78 -5.69 5.80 7.66
CA ASP A 78 -6.65 6.09 8.71
C ASP A 78 -7.21 4.81 9.33
N THR A 79 -7.71 4.92 10.56
CA THR A 79 -8.36 3.86 11.31
C THR A 79 -9.57 4.42 12.05
N GLU A 80 -10.75 3.93 11.69
CA GLU A 80 -12.02 4.27 12.33
C GLU A 80 -12.63 3.06 13.02
N GLU A 81 -13.02 3.21 14.28
CA GLU A 81 -13.80 2.19 14.98
C GLU A 81 -15.29 2.42 14.77
N ARG A 82 -16.00 1.42 14.21
CA ARG A 82 -17.45 1.48 14.03
C ARG A 82 -18.08 0.20 14.56
N LYS A 83 -18.97 0.34 15.55
CA LYS A 83 -19.70 -0.78 16.19
C LYS A 83 -18.77 -1.90 16.70
N GLY A 84 -17.62 -1.53 17.27
CA GLY A 84 -16.61 -2.49 17.77
C GLY A 84 -15.80 -3.21 16.69
N THR A 85 -15.93 -2.80 15.42
CA THR A 85 -15.07 -3.28 14.32
C THR A 85 -14.18 -2.14 13.85
N MET A 86 -12.87 -2.39 13.76
CA MET A 86 -11.90 -1.45 13.22
C MET A 86 -11.94 -1.49 11.69
N TYR A 87 -12.16 -0.33 11.07
CA TYR A 87 -12.13 -0.11 9.64
C TYR A 87 -10.91 0.75 9.33
N HIS A 88 -10.06 0.25 8.45
CA HIS A 88 -8.84 0.92 8.03
C HIS A 88 -8.98 1.45 6.61
N THR A 89 -8.34 2.58 6.36
CA THR A 89 -8.10 3.10 5.02
C THR A 89 -6.68 2.73 4.62
N VAL A 90 -6.54 1.97 3.55
CA VAL A 90 -5.31 1.32 3.13
C VAL A 90 -4.91 1.82 1.74
N ARG A 91 -3.72 2.40 1.61
CA ARG A 91 -3.13 2.81 0.33
C ARG A 91 -2.14 1.76 -0.15
N ASP A 92 -2.42 1.15 -1.29
CA ASP A 92 -1.54 0.21 -1.94
C ASP A 92 -0.54 0.97 -2.82
N LEU A 93 0.75 0.90 -2.47
CA LEU A 93 1.80 1.66 -3.17
C LEU A 93 2.16 1.09 -4.53
N ARG A 94 1.69 -0.12 -4.85
CA ARG A 94 2.02 -0.80 -6.12
C ARG A 94 1.30 -0.17 -7.29
N ASN A 95 0.11 0.36 -7.04
CA ASN A 95 -0.77 0.96 -8.04
C ASN A 95 -1.29 2.35 -7.62
N GLY A 96 -1.01 2.79 -6.39
CA GLY A 96 -1.50 4.05 -5.83
C GLY A 96 -2.93 3.97 -5.30
N ASN A 97 -3.60 2.81 -5.36
CA ASN A 97 -5.01 2.70 -5.02
C ASN A 97 -5.23 2.89 -3.51
N VAL A 98 -6.21 3.71 -3.16
CA VAL A 98 -6.69 3.86 -1.77
C VAL A 98 -7.99 3.09 -1.61
N VAL A 99 -8.01 2.14 -0.67
CA VAL A 99 -9.17 1.29 -0.37
C VAL A 99 -9.63 1.54 1.05
N ARG A 100 -10.89 1.93 1.20
CA ARG A 100 -11.52 2.24 2.49
C ARG A 100 -12.35 1.07 2.99
N ASN A 101 -12.69 1.14 4.28
CA ASN A 101 -13.51 0.14 4.97
C ASN A 101 -12.87 -1.26 4.95
N VAL A 102 -11.53 -1.33 5.02
CA VAL A 102 -10.80 -2.59 5.10
C VAL A 102 -10.76 -3.02 6.55
N THR A 103 -11.20 -4.24 6.84
CA THR A 103 -11.12 -4.84 8.17
C THR A 103 -9.99 -5.86 8.18
N ARG A 104 -9.52 -6.26 9.38
CA ARG A 104 -8.52 -7.33 9.50
C ARG A 104 -8.94 -8.65 8.85
N SER A 105 -10.24 -8.95 8.78
CA SER A 105 -10.78 -10.17 8.16
C SER A 105 -10.99 -10.04 6.65
N SER A 106 -11.31 -8.85 6.13
CA SER A 106 -11.45 -8.62 4.69
C SER A 106 -10.11 -8.36 3.99
N ALA A 107 -9.07 -8.00 4.74
CA ALA A 107 -7.76 -7.68 4.21
C ALA A 107 -7.03 -8.89 3.57
N ARG A 108 -6.36 -8.64 2.44
CA ARG A 108 -5.46 -9.61 1.78
C ARG A 108 -4.21 -9.85 2.61
N LYS A 109 -3.40 -10.85 2.29
CA LYS A 109 -2.19 -11.22 3.07
C LYS A 109 -1.30 -10.04 3.46
N LEU A 110 -0.97 -9.13 2.53
CA LEU A 110 -0.11 -7.97 2.81
C LEU A 110 -0.83 -6.92 3.66
N TRP A 111 -2.09 -6.61 3.33
CA TRP A 111 -2.88 -5.62 4.07
C TRP A 111 -3.22 -6.10 5.47
N GLN A 112 -3.53 -7.39 5.62
CA GLN A 112 -3.80 -8.03 6.90
C GLN A 112 -2.55 -8.01 7.78
N TYR A 113 -1.37 -8.23 7.20
CA TYR A 113 -0.11 -8.04 7.89
C TYR A 113 0.04 -6.60 8.40
N ALA A 114 -0.15 -5.61 7.51
CA ALA A 114 -0.04 -4.20 7.86
C ALA A 114 -1.01 -3.80 8.97
N ILE A 115 -2.29 -4.17 8.85
CA ILE A 115 -3.33 -3.90 9.84
C ILE A 115 -2.98 -4.58 11.17
N THR A 116 -2.55 -5.84 11.14
CA THR A 116 -2.16 -6.56 12.36
C THR A 116 -0.95 -5.89 13.04
N GLN A 117 0.06 -5.46 12.28
CA GLN A 117 1.20 -4.73 12.84
C GLN A 117 0.77 -3.38 13.41
N HIS A 118 -0.10 -2.64 12.72
CA HIS A 118 -0.62 -1.36 13.19
C HIS A 118 -1.44 -1.49 14.48
N GLU A 119 -2.30 -2.52 14.58
CA GLU A 119 -3.11 -2.79 15.78
C GLU A 119 -2.26 -3.33 16.95
N SER A 120 -1.34 -4.26 16.69
CA SER A 120 -0.65 -5.02 17.74
C SER A 120 0.64 -4.35 18.21
N SER A 121 1.26 -3.53 17.38
CA SER A 121 2.57 -2.94 17.65
C SER A 121 2.66 -1.58 16.94
N PRO A 122 1.97 -0.54 17.46
CA PRO A 122 2.07 0.78 16.88
C PRO A 122 3.55 1.21 16.83
N VAL A 123 3.98 1.76 15.69
CA VAL A 123 5.35 2.25 15.49
C VAL A 123 5.70 3.23 16.60
N GLN A 124 6.71 2.89 17.39
CA GLN A 124 7.32 3.79 18.36
C GLN A 124 8.63 4.32 17.77
N LYS A 125 8.83 5.65 17.85
CA LYS A 125 10.02 6.34 17.31
C LYS A 125 11.34 5.72 17.77
N ASP A 126 11.35 5.16 18.99
CA ASP A 126 12.51 4.58 19.64
C ASP A 126 12.90 3.20 19.09
N GLN A 127 11.98 2.51 18.41
CA GLN A 127 12.24 1.20 17.79
C GLN A 127 12.68 1.31 16.32
N VAL A 128 12.68 2.52 15.77
CA VAL A 128 13.02 2.78 14.37
C VAL A 128 14.51 3.06 14.24
N GLN A 129 15.18 2.33 13.35
CA GLN A 129 16.56 2.61 12.96
C GLN A 129 16.58 3.75 11.94
N TRP A 130 16.73 4.98 12.43
CA TRP A 130 16.84 6.17 11.59
C TRP A 130 18.18 6.22 10.84
N THR A 131 18.17 6.70 9.60
CA THR A 131 19.41 6.83 8.82
C THR A 131 20.28 7.96 9.37
N PRO A 132 21.58 7.73 9.62
CA PRO A 132 22.49 8.81 9.98
C PRO A 132 22.59 9.84 8.85
N GLY A 133 22.27 11.10 9.15
CA GLY A 133 22.26 12.20 8.18
C GLY A 133 20.92 12.49 7.51
N ASN A 134 19.88 11.65 7.71
CA ASN A 134 18.51 11.93 7.28
C ASN A 134 17.50 11.41 8.33
N GLU A 135 17.22 12.24 9.35
CA GLU A 135 16.26 11.94 10.43
C GLU A 135 14.79 11.86 9.95
N GLY A 136 14.56 12.04 8.65
CA GLY A 136 13.26 11.87 8.00
C GLY A 136 12.95 10.42 7.65
N LEU A 137 13.93 9.52 7.59
CA LEU A 137 13.73 8.14 7.13
C LEU A 137 14.29 7.13 8.13
N GLY A 138 13.53 6.07 8.35
CA GLY A 138 13.92 5.01 9.26
C GLY A 138 13.44 3.63 8.82
N LEU A 139 14.18 2.62 9.23
CA LEU A 139 13.82 1.22 9.10
C LEU A 139 13.27 0.72 10.44
N TRP A 140 12.01 0.31 10.47
CA TRP A 140 11.43 -0.25 11.69
C TRP A 140 11.69 -1.74 11.81
N LYS A 141 11.45 -2.49 10.73
CA LYS A 141 11.59 -3.94 10.74
C LYS A 141 12.05 -4.45 9.39
N SER A 142 12.86 -5.50 9.38
CA SER A 142 13.14 -6.27 8.17
C SER A 142 12.90 -7.74 8.45
N SER A 143 12.28 -8.44 7.51
CA SER A 143 12.05 -9.88 7.62
C SER A 143 12.27 -10.54 6.28
N ARG A 144 12.97 -11.69 6.29
CA ARG A 144 13.19 -12.49 5.09
C ARG A 144 12.21 -13.65 5.08
N ARG A 145 11.38 -13.75 4.04
CA ARG A 145 10.41 -14.85 3.89
C ARG A 145 10.32 -15.29 2.44
N ALA A 146 10.52 -16.60 2.21
CA ALA A 146 10.51 -17.23 0.90
C ALA A 146 11.50 -16.58 -0.09
N GLY A 147 12.75 -16.38 0.35
CA GLY A 147 13.83 -15.81 -0.47
C GLY A 147 13.80 -14.29 -0.61
N LYS A 148 12.63 -13.65 -0.52
CA LYS A 148 12.46 -12.19 -0.60
C LYS A 148 12.59 -11.51 0.78
N VAL A 149 13.31 -10.39 0.83
CA VAL A 149 13.33 -9.52 2.01
C VAL A 149 12.18 -8.51 1.92
N ARG A 150 11.49 -8.31 3.04
CA ARG A 150 10.46 -7.30 3.22
C ARG A 150 10.87 -6.36 4.34
N TYR A 151 10.73 -5.07 4.10
CA TYR A 151 11.09 -3.99 4.99
C TYR A 151 9.83 -3.23 5.38
N ASP A 152 9.71 -2.94 6.66
CA ASP A 152 8.74 -2.00 7.20
C ASP A 152 9.50 -0.68 7.43
N LEU A 153 9.18 0.30 6.60
CA LEU A 153 9.85 1.59 6.53
C LEU A 153 9.00 2.65 7.21
N VAL A 154 9.65 3.66 7.77
CA VAL A 154 9.02 4.78 8.45
C VAL A 154 9.57 6.06 7.90
N GLN A 155 8.69 6.97 7.55
CA GLN A 155 9.01 8.31 7.11
C GLN A 155 8.42 9.32 8.08
N ARG A 156 9.25 10.22 8.57
CA ARG A 156 8.83 11.37 9.36
C ARG A 156 8.61 12.54 8.41
N MET A 157 7.37 13.01 8.36
CA MET A 157 6.99 14.17 7.58
C MET A 157 7.43 15.48 8.28
N PRO A 158 7.63 16.58 7.53
CA PRO A 158 7.95 17.89 8.08
C PRO A 158 6.95 18.41 9.13
N ASP A 159 5.68 18.02 9.00
CA ASP A 159 4.60 18.33 9.95
C ASP A 159 4.68 17.52 11.27
N GLY A 160 5.59 16.56 11.36
CA GLY A 160 5.77 15.68 12.51
C GLY A 160 4.95 14.39 12.47
N GLN A 161 4.14 14.16 11.42
CA GLN A 161 3.40 12.92 11.20
C GLN A 161 4.38 11.79 10.84
N LEU A 162 4.11 10.59 11.36
CA LEU A 162 4.85 9.38 11.00
C LEU A 162 4.03 8.60 9.97
N GLN A 163 4.59 8.44 8.79
CA GLN A 163 4.06 7.56 7.76
C GLN A 163 4.78 6.22 7.84
N VAL A 164 4.03 5.14 7.93
CA VAL A 164 4.57 3.78 8.00
C VAL A 164 4.20 3.02 6.73
N TYR A 165 5.21 2.45 6.10
CA TYR A 165 5.09 1.64 4.89
C TYR A 165 5.41 0.19 5.23
N TYR A 166 4.41 -0.68 5.09
CA TYR A 166 4.50 -2.09 5.49
C TYR A 166 4.83 -2.99 4.30
N GLY A 167 5.71 -3.95 4.52
CA GLY A 167 6.01 -5.03 3.58
C GLY A 167 6.60 -4.57 2.25
N VAL A 168 7.39 -3.51 2.27
CA VAL A 168 8.14 -2.99 1.12
C VAL A 168 9.17 -4.01 0.69
N THR A 169 9.18 -4.42 -0.57
CA THR A 169 10.19 -5.35 -1.12
C THR A 169 11.37 -4.59 -1.70
N GLU A 170 12.51 -5.26 -1.86
CA GLU A 170 13.73 -4.71 -2.49
C GLU A 170 13.45 -4.06 -3.85
N ASP A 171 12.60 -4.68 -4.67
CA ASP A 171 12.17 -4.15 -5.97
C ASP A 171 11.49 -2.76 -5.88
N GLY A 172 10.86 -2.45 -4.74
CA GLY A 172 10.15 -1.20 -4.50
C GLY A 172 10.96 -0.14 -3.77
N ILE A 173 12.18 -0.47 -3.34
CA ILE A 173 13.08 0.44 -2.64
C ILE A 173 13.86 1.25 -3.67
N ASP A 174 13.56 2.54 -3.76
CA ASP A 174 14.21 3.46 -4.70
C ASP A 174 14.69 4.73 -3.99
N GLY A 175 15.61 5.46 -4.63
CA GLY A 175 16.15 6.71 -4.13
C GLY A 175 16.80 6.59 -2.74
N PRO A 176 16.45 7.47 -1.77
CA PRO A 176 17.11 7.53 -0.46
C PRO A 176 16.80 6.30 0.42
N TRP A 177 15.77 5.52 0.09
CA TRP A 177 15.45 4.27 0.79
C TRP A 177 16.49 3.17 0.55
N ARG A 178 17.31 3.28 -0.51
CA ARG A 178 18.39 2.33 -0.80
C ARG A 178 19.42 2.23 0.31
N ALA A 179 19.51 3.23 1.19
CA ALA A 179 20.37 3.19 2.37
C ALA A 179 20.05 2.02 3.32
N PHE A 180 18.84 1.45 3.25
CA PHE A 180 18.40 0.32 4.06
C PHE A 180 18.57 -1.05 3.39
N LEU A 181 18.94 -1.09 2.12
CA LEU A 181 19.31 -2.33 1.44
C LEU A 181 20.65 -2.77 2.02
N LYS A 182 20.63 -3.85 2.81
CA LYS A 182 21.86 -4.51 3.27
C LYS A 182 22.39 -5.37 2.12
N GLU A 183 23.60 -5.06 1.67
CA GLU A 183 24.39 -5.82 0.69
C GLU A 183 24.62 -7.28 1.15
#